data_AF-A0A0A6Y3J1-F1
#
_entry.id   AF-A0A0A6Y3J1-F1
#
_cell.length_a   1.000
_cell.length_b   1.000
_cell.length_c   1.000
_cell.angle_alpha   90.00
_cell.angle_beta   90.00
_cell.angle_gamma   90.00
#
_symmetry.space_group_name_H-M   'P 1'
#
loop_
_entity.id
_entity.type
_entity.pdbx_description
1 polymer ?
#
loop_
_entity_poly.entity_id
_entity_poly.type
_entity_poly.pdbx_seq_one_letter_code
_entity_poly.pdbx_strand_id
1 'polypeptide(L)'
;MGKEQFLKQLKSSLRKLSTEEREDILHDYEEHFTIGLSEGKTEEEIANSLGSPQQIAKEMLALYHMEKVETTVTPGNILRAVWAVIGLGFFNLVIVLGPFIALVGVLFAGWAASISFVVSPLIELVQGVLYPKAFNLFELFISLAICGVGLLVIVAMFYITKGLIYLFLRYLKYNISLVKGGLKHD
;
A
#
# COMPACT_ATOMS: atom_id res chain seq x y z
N MET A 1 -3.49 -13.74 -56.53
CA MET A 1 -2.04 -13.75 -56.21
C MET A 1 -1.65 -15.15 -55.83
N GLY A 2 -0.48 -15.64 -56.25
CA GLY A 2 -0.02 -17.01 -55.94
C GLY A 2 0.63 -17.12 -54.55
N LYS A 3 0.84 -18.36 -54.09
CA LYS A 3 1.40 -18.71 -52.76
C LYS A 3 2.72 -18.00 -52.48
N GLU A 4 3.66 -18.10 -53.42
CA GLU A 4 5.02 -17.54 -53.26
C GLU A 4 4.99 -16.02 -53.06
N GLN A 5 4.12 -15.34 -53.80
CA GLN A 5 3.96 -13.89 -53.71
C GLN A 5 3.33 -13.48 -52.37
N PHE A 6 2.33 -14.23 -51.91
CA PHE A 6 1.66 -14.03 -50.62
C PHE A 6 2.67 -14.15 -49.46
N LEU A 7 3.40 -15.27 -49.39
CA LEU A 7 4.36 -15.55 -48.32
C LEU A 7 5.53 -14.55 -48.31
N LYS A 8 6.04 -14.16 -49.49
CA LYS A 8 7.09 -13.14 -49.60
C LYS A 8 6.63 -11.79 -49.03
N GLN A 9 5.39 -11.41 -49.31
CA GLN A 9 4.81 -10.16 -48.84
C GLN A 9 4.51 -10.18 -47.34
N LEU A 10 4.01 -11.30 -46.81
CA LEU A 10 3.81 -11.54 -45.38
C LEU A 10 5.15 -11.47 -44.63
N LYS A 11 6.17 -12.20 -45.10
CA LYS A 11 7.55 -12.19 -44.55
C LYS A 11 8.14 -10.79 -44.47
N SER A 12 7.94 -9.99 -45.53
CA SER A 12 8.41 -8.61 -45.57
C SER A 12 7.70 -7.69 -44.57
N SER A 13 6.42 -7.96 -44.30
CA SER A 13 5.58 -7.16 -43.41
C SER A 13 5.80 -7.51 -41.94
N LEU A 14 6.21 -8.76 -41.65
CA LEU A 14 6.52 -9.27 -40.30
C LEU A 14 7.99 -9.01 -39.87
N ARG A 15 8.73 -8.12 -40.54
CA ARG A 15 10.17 -7.86 -40.24
C ARG A 15 10.46 -7.37 -38.82
N LYS A 16 9.46 -6.91 -38.07
CA LYS A 16 9.60 -6.46 -36.69
C LYS A 16 9.60 -7.61 -35.66
N LEU A 17 9.18 -8.82 -36.07
CA LEU A 17 9.27 -10.02 -35.25
C LEU A 17 10.66 -10.63 -35.33
N SER A 18 10.99 -11.51 -34.38
CA SER A 18 12.22 -12.30 -34.45
C SER A 18 12.21 -13.23 -35.68
N THR A 19 13.39 -13.75 -36.04
CA THR A 19 13.47 -14.64 -37.20
C THR A 19 12.70 -15.93 -36.97
N GLU A 20 12.75 -16.48 -35.76
CA GLU A 20 12.05 -17.71 -35.36
C GLU A 20 10.53 -17.54 -35.45
N GLU A 21 9.95 -16.57 -34.73
CA GLU A 21 8.50 -16.27 -34.77
C GLU A 21 7.99 -16.00 -36.19
N ARG A 22 8.82 -15.32 -37.01
CA ARG A 22 8.45 -15.04 -38.39
C ARG A 22 8.43 -16.30 -39.26
N GLU A 23 9.39 -17.21 -39.10
CA GLU A 23 9.36 -18.47 -39.87
C GLU A 23 8.22 -19.38 -39.41
N ASP A 24 7.90 -19.41 -38.11
CA ASP A 24 6.75 -20.17 -37.57
C ASP A 24 5.44 -19.71 -38.20
N ILE A 25 5.18 -18.40 -38.21
CA ILE A 25 3.98 -17.83 -38.84
C ILE A 25 3.95 -18.18 -40.34
N LEU A 26 5.08 -18.09 -41.04
CA LEU A 26 5.13 -18.43 -42.47
C LEU A 26 4.83 -19.91 -42.72
N HIS A 27 5.25 -20.79 -41.82
CA HIS A 27 4.99 -22.22 -41.90
C HIS A 27 3.49 -22.52 -41.78
N ASP A 28 2.79 -21.90 -40.83
CA ASP A 28 1.33 -22.04 -40.65
C ASP A 28 0.56 -21.67 -41.92
N TYR A 29 0.94 -20.54 -42.55
CA TYR A 29 0.32 -20.12 -43.80
C TYR A 29 0.67 -21.05 -44.97
N GLU A 30 1.90 -21.57 -45.02
CA GLU A 30 2.29 -22.57 -46.01
C GLU A 30 1.49 -23.87 -45.89
N GLU A 31 1.22 -24.33 -44.67
CA GLU A 31 0.34 -25.48 -44.41
C GLU A 31 -1.09 -25.19 -44.87
N HIS A 32 -1.61 -23.98 -44.60
CA HIS A 32 -2.92 -23.55 -45.07
C HIS A 32 -3.08 -23.59 -46.60
N PHE A 33 -2.06 -23.16 -47.34
CA PHE A 33 -2.04 -23.29 -48.80
C PHE A 33 -2.00 -24.76 -49.24
N THR A 34 -1.26 -25.61 -48.53
CA THR A 34 -1.12 -27.03 -48.84
C THR A 34 -2.46 -27.77 -48.66
N ILE A 35 -3.18 -27.48 -47.55
CA ILE A 35 -4.51 -28.02 -47.29
C ILE A 35 -5.50 -27.56 -48.38
N GLY A 36 -5.54 -26.26 -48.68
CA GLY A 36 -6.45 -25.73 -49.69
C GLY A 36 -6.22 -26.32 -51.09
N LEU A 37 -4.97 -26.56 -51.47
CA LEU A 37 -4.63 -27.25 -52.73
C LEU A 37 -5.12 -28.70 -52.73
N SER A 38 -5.01 -29.41 -51.61
CA SER A 38 -5.51 -30.78 -51.47
C SER A 38 -7.04 -30.88 -51.55
N GLU A 39 -7.75 -29.81 -51.21
CA GLU A 39 -9.20 -29.66 -51.35
C GLU A 39 -9.62 -29.26 -52.78
N GLY A 40 -8.67 -29.11 -53.70
CA GLY A 40 -8.93 -28.75 -55.11
C GLY A 40 -9.12 -27.26 -55.35
N LYS A 41 -8.81 -26.39 -54.38
CA LYS A 41 -8.84 -24.93 -54.57
C LYS A 41 -7.58 -24.46 -55.30
N THR A 42 -7.70 -23.39 -56.07
CA THR A 42 -6.54 -22.72 -56.67
C THR A 42 -5.82 -21.85 -55.65
N GLU A 43 -4.53 -21.59 -55.86
CA GLU A 43 -3.76 -20.70 -54.97
C GLU A 43 -4.38 -19.30 -54.85
N GLU A 44 -5.00 -18.81 -55.92
CA GLU A 44 -5.64 -17.49 -55.92
C GLU A 44 -6.90 -17.45 -55.05
N GLU A 45 -7.70 -18.52 -55.07
CA GLU A 45 -8.88 -18.65 -54.21
C GLU A 45 -8.49 -18.74 -52.73
N ILE A 46 -7.40 -19.45 -52.43
CA ILE A 46 -6.86 -19.56 -51.07
C ILE A 46 -6.37 -18.18 -50.60
N ALA A 47 -5.55 -17.49 -51.40
CA ALA A 47 -5.05 -16.16 -51.07
C ALA A 47 -6.19 -15.13 -50.88
N ASN A 48 -7.23 -15.18 -51.72
CA ASN A 48 -8.41 -14.33 -51.58
C ASN A 48 -9.19 -14.64 -50.29
N SER A 49 -9.26 -15.91 -49.88
CA SER A 49 -9.91 -16.33 -48.64
C SER A 49 -9.13 -15.91 -47.40
N LEU A 50 -7.80 -15.90 -47.47
CA LEU A 50 -6.91 -15.46 -46.38
C LEU A 50 -6.86 -13.93 -46.23
N GLY A 51 -7.13 -13.17 -47.29
CA GLY A 51 -7.11 -11.70 -47.27
C GLY A 51 -5.74 -11.11 -47.61
N SER A 52 -5.44 -9.90 -47.11
CA SER A 52 -4.19 -9.22 -47.46
C SER A 52 -3.04 -9.54 -46.49
N PRO A 53 -1.85 -9.95 -46.98
CA PRO A 53 -0.68 -10.23 -46.14
C PRO A 53 -0.29 -9.07 -45.21
N GLN A 54 -0.48 -7.82 -45.66
CA GLN A 54 -0.17 -6.63 -44.88
C GLN A 54 -1.12 -6.44 -43.71
N GLN A 55 -2.40 -6.75 -43.90
CA GLN A 55 -3.39 -6.61 -42.85
C GLN A 55 -3.20 -7.68 -41.77
N ILE A 56 -2.93 -8.93 -42.19
CA ILE A 56 -2.52 -10.01 -41.29
C ILE A 56 -1.31 -9.58 -40.46
N ALA A 57 -0.25 -9.09 -41.12
CA ALA A 57 0.95 -8.65 -40.41
C ALA A 57 0.68 -7.47 -39.46
N LYS A 58 -0.21 -6.55 -39.83
CA LYS A 58 -0.61 -5.42 -38.98
C LYS A 58 -1.35 -5.89 -37.72
N GLU A 59 -2.26 -6.86 -37.87
CA GLU A 59 -3.00 -7.45 -36.75
C GLU A 59 -2.07 -8.22 -35.82
N MET A 60 -1.16 -9.04 -36.36
CA MET A 60 -0.17 -9.78 -35.58
C MET A 60 0.79 -8.87 -34.81
N LEU A 61 1.28 -7.80 -35.46
CA LEU A 61 2.15 -6.83 -34.80
C LEU A 61 1.41 -6.01 -33.73
N ALA A 62 0.10 -5.75 -33.91
CA ALA A 62 -0.70 -5.09 -32.90
C ALA A 62 -0.84 -5.96 -31.63
N LEU A 63 -1.09 -7.26 -31.80
CA LEU A 63 -1.14 -8.22 -30.69
C LEU A 63 0.23 -8.33 -29.99
N TYR A 64 1.31 -8.41 -30.75
CA TYR A 64 2.68 -8.43 -30.21
C TYR A 64 3.02 -7.19 -29.37
N HIS A 65 2.58 -6.01 -29.82
CA HIS A 65 2.80 -4.78 -29.07
C HIS A 65 1.97 -4.70 -27.80
N MET A 66 0.78 -5.33 -27.74
CA MET A 66 -0.01 -5.39 -26.51
C MET A 66 0.61 -6.35 -25.49
N GLU A 67 1.09 -7.52 -25.93
CA GLU A 67 1.69 -8.51 -25.05
C GLU A 67 3.03 -8.04 -24.43
N LYS A 68 3.82 -7.27 -25.20
CA LYS A 68 5.13 -6.79 -24.75
C LYS A 68 5.09 -5.57 -23.82
N VAL A 69 3.91 -4.94 -23.66
CA VAL A 69 3.72 -3.79 -22.76
C VAL A 69 3.55 -4.24 -21.30
N GLU A 70 3.27 -5.52 -21.02
CA GLU A 70 2.95 -5.96 -19.65
C GLU A 70 4.12 -6.42 -18.76
N THR A 71 5.36 -6.60 -19.25
CA THR A 71 6.41 -7.17 -18.36
C THR A 71 7.83 -6.64 -18.59
N THR A 72 8.15 -5.45 -18.07
CA THR A 72 9.56 -5.06 -17.84
C THR A 72 9.83 -4.67 -16.39
N VAL A 73 9.53 -5.59 -15.47
CA VAL A 73 10.10 -5.56 -14.11
C VAL A 73 11.60 -5.88 -14.18
N THR A 74 12.44 -4.84 -14.29
CA THR A 74 13.90 -5.02 -14.20
C THR A 74 14.34 -5.19 -12.74
N PRO A 75 15.41 -5.94 -12.44
CA PRO A 75 15.92 -6.11 -11.07
C PRO A 75 16.20 -4.78 -10.35
N GLY A 76 16.66 -3.76 -11.09
CA GLY A 76 16.88 -2.42 -10.55
C GLY A 76 15.57 -1.69 -10.17
N ASN A 77 14.49 -1.89 -10.92
CA ASN A 77 13.18 -1.34 -10.56
C ASN A 77 12.61 -2.02 -9.32
N ILE A 78 12.78 -3.35 -9.20
CA ILE A 78 12.35 -4.12 -8.03
C ILE A 78 13.13 -3.68 -6.79
N LEU A 79 14.46 -3.56 -6.87
CA LEU A 79 15.28 -3.13 -5.73
C LEU A 79 14.90 -1.73 -5.24
N ARG A 80 14.66 -0.78 -6.16
CA ARG A 80 14.17 0.56 -5.81
C ARG A 80 12.80 0.52 -5.13
N ALA A 81 11.87 -0.31 -5.63
CA ALA A 81 10.57 -0.50 -5.00
C ALA A 81 10.69 -1.09 -3.59
N VAL A 82 11.56 -2.09 -3.39
CA VAL A 82 11.83 -2.67 -2.07
C VAL A 82 12.37 -1.62 -1.09
N TRP A 83 13.36 -0.82 -1.50
CA TRP A 83 13.88 0.26 -0.66
C TRP A 83 12.83 1.33 -0.37
N ALA A 84 11.98 1.66 -1.34
CA ALA A 84 10.88 2.60 -1.13
C ALA A 84 9.88 2.05 -0.11
N VAL A 85 9.48 0.78 -0.19
CA VAL A 85 8.55 0.17 0.79
C VAL A 85 9.17 0.09 2.18
N ILE A 86 10.44 -0.32 2.29
CA ILE A 86 11.15 -0.36 3.59
C ILE A 86 11.25 1.06 4.17
N GLY A 87 11.69 2.02 3.36
CA GLY A 87 11.81 3.42 3.76
C GLY A 87 10.47 4.03 4.17
N LEU A 88 9.40 3.77 3.42
CA LEU A 88 8.06 4.23 3.73
C LEU A 88 7.54 3.59 5.03
N GLY A 89 7.80 2.29 5.24
CA GLY A 89 7.46 1.59 6.48
C GLY A 89 8.18 2.17 7.69
N PHE A 90 9.50 2.40 7.60
CA PHE A 90 10.29 3.01 8.67
C PHE A 90 9.91 4.47 8.93
N PHE A 91 9.69 5.24 7.87
CA PHE A 91 9.22 6.63 7.96
C PHE A 91 7.87 6.69 8.67
N ASN A 92 6.92 5.84 8.28
CA ASN A 92 5.62 5.76 8.94
C ASN A 92 5.75 5.34 10.41
N LEU A 93 6.65 4.40 10.73
CA LEU A 93 6.93 4.01 12.11
C LEU A 93 7.40 5.21 12.92
N VAL A 94 8.44 5.93 12.50
CA VAL A 94 8.97 7.04 13.30
C VAL A 94 7.97 8.19 13.39
N ILE A 95 7.38 8.59 12.27
CA ILE A 95 6.53 9.78 12.19
C ILE A 95 5.15 9.58 12.81
N VAL A 96 4.59 8.37 12.77
CA VAL A 96 3.26 8.10 13.34
C VAL A 96 3.36 7.46 14.72
N LEU A 97 4.19 6.42 14.88
CA LEU A 97 4.32 5.72 16.16
C LEU A 97 5.03 6.58 17.21
N GLY A 98 6.05 7.34 16.82
CA GLY A 98 6.81 8.20 17.74
C GLY A 98 5.92 9.19 18.51
N PRO A 99 5.18 10.08 17.82
CA PRO A 99 4.23 10.99 18.48
C PRO A 99 3.13 10.26 19.24
N PHE A 100 2.68 9.10 18.76
CA PHE A 100 1.68 8.31 19.48
C PHE A 100 2.21 7.80 20.84
N ILE A 101 3.42 7.25 20.88
CA ILE A 101 4.07 6.83 22.12
C ILE A 101 4.27 8.03 23.05
N ALA A 102 4.73 9.17 22.52
CA ALA A 102 4.89 10.39 23.31
C ALA A 102 3.56 10.83 23.95
N LEU A 103 2.46 10.80 23.19
CA LEU A 103 1.12 11.13 23.69
C LEU A 103 0.68 10.18 24.83
N VAL A 104 0.87 8.87 24.64
CA VAL A 104 0.55 7.87 25.67
C VAL A 104 1.42 8.08 26.92
N GLY A 105 2.71 8.39 26.74
CA GLY A 105 3.64 8.68 27.83
C GLY A 105 3.21 9.90 28.64
N VAL A 106 2.80 11.00 27.98
CA VAL A 106 2.28 12.19 28.65
C VAL A 106 1.00 11.88 29.42
N LEU A 107 0.09 11.08 28.84
CA LEU A 107 -1.12 10.65 29.53
C LEU A 107 -0.81 9.85 30.80
N PHE A 108 0.08 8.86 30.67
CA PHE A 108 0.52 8.03 31.79
C PHE A 108 1.17 8.88 32.89
N ALA A 109 2.09 9.78 32.53
CA ALA A 109 2.74 10.68 33.48
C ALA A 109 1.73 11.59 34.20
N GLY A 110 0.75 12.14 33.46
CA GLY A 110 -0.31 12.97 34.05
C GLY A 110 -1.17 12.23 35.06
N TRP A 111 -1.56 10.99 34.75
CA TRP A 111 -2.31 10.14 35.69
C TRP A 111 -1.47 9.71 36.90
N ALA A 112 -0.21 9.30 36.69
CA ALA A 112 0.68 8.90 37.77
C ALA A 112 0.96 10.08 38.73
N ALA A 113 1.20 11.28 38.19
CA ALA A 113 1.41 12.48 38.99
C ALA A 113 0.18 12.84 39.83
N SER A 114 -1.02 12.78 39.24
CA SER A 114 -2.25 13.13 39.95
C SER A 114 -2.57 12.14 41.09
N ILE A 115 -2.36 10.84 40.87
CA ILE A 115 -2.49 9.82 41.91
C ILE A 115 -1.47 10.05 43.02
N SER A 116 -0.22 10.35 42.68
CA SER A 116 0.84 10.63 43.65
C SER A 116 0.48 11.81 44.55
N PHE A 117 -0.09 12.88 43.97
CA PHE A 117 -0.56 14.04 44.74
C PHE A 117 -1.72 13.69 45.67
N VAL A 118 -2.70 12.90 45.21
CA VAL A 118 -3.83 12.47 46.04
C VAL A 118 -3.39 11.59 47.21
N VAL A 119 -2.39 10.73 47.00
CA VAL A 119 -1.87 9.84 48.04
C VAL A 119 -0.96 10.58 49.04
N SER A 120 -0.43 11.75 48.68
CA SER A 120 0.55 12.48 49.50
C SER A 120 0.15 12.71 50.98
N PRO A 121 -1.10 13.07 51.34
CA PRO A 121 -1.46 13.27 52.75
C PRO A 121 -1.44 11.96 53.55
N LEU A 122 -1.75 10.84 52.90
CA LEU A 122 -1.75 9.53 53.55
C LEU A 122 -0.31 9.12 53.90
N ILE A 123 0.64 9.42 53.01
CA ILE A 123 2.07 9.21 53.26
C ILE A 123 2.52 10.06 54.47
N GLU A 124 2.11 11.33 54.54
CA GLU A 124 2.44 12.19 55.68
C GLU A 124 1.84 11.69 57.00
N LEU A 125 0.61 11.18 56.99
CA LEU A 125 -0.01 10.58 58.17
C LEU A 125 0.75 9.33 58.65
N VAL A 126 1.15 8.46 57.72
CA VAL A 126 1.96 7.27 58.04
C VAL A 126 3.32 7.69 58.63
N GLN A 127 3.99 8.67 58.03
CA GLN A 127 5.26 9.20 58.55
C GLN A 127 5.08 9.82 59.93
N GLY A 128 4.01 10.56 60.17
CA GLY A 128 3.70 11.16 61.48
C GLY A 128 3.51 10.15 62.59
N VAL A 129 2.96 8.96 62.29
CA VAL A 129 2.81 7.86 63.25
C VAL A 129 4.15 7.14 63.48
N LEU A 130 4.91 6.86 62.43
CA LEU A 130 6.19 6.13 62.52
C LEU A 130 7.31 6.98 63.15
N TYR A 131 7.31 8.29 62.87
CA TYR A 131 8.34 9.24 63.29
C TYR A 131 7.74 10.50 63.93
N PRO A 132 7.13 10.41 65.13
CA PRO A 132 6.38 11.52 65.72
C PRO A 132 7.20 12.79 65.97
N LYS A 133 8.52 12.67 66.20
CA LYS A 133 9.41 13.83 66.40
C LYS A 133 9.71 14.59 65.11
N ALA A 134 9.55 13.95 63.95
CA ALA A 134 9.71 14.56 62.64
C ALA A 134 8.40 15.13 62.09
N PHE A 135 7.26 14.85 62.75
CA PHE A 135 5.95 15.31 62.29
C PHE A 135 5.83 16.84 62.32
N ASN A 136 5.45 17.41 61.19
CA ASN A 136 5.25 18.84 61.04
C ASN A 136 3.85 19.14 60.51
N LEU A 137 3.07 19.90 61.30
CA LEU A 137 1.70 20.28 60.93
C LEU A 137 1.67 21.07 59.61
N PHE A 138 2.69 21.89 59.36
CA PHE A 138 2.78 22.69 58.14
C PHE A 138 2.93 21.81 56.89
N GLU A 139 3.75 20.76 56.96
CA GLU A 139 3.94 19.79 55.87
C GLU A 139 2.66 19.00 55.59
N LEU A 140 1.92 18.62 56.64
CA LEU A 140 0.59 18.02 56.49
C LEU A 140 -0.37 18.96 55.75
N PHE A 141 -0.43 20.25 56.10
CA PHE A 141 -1.27 21.23 55.40
C PHE A 141 -0.87 21.40 53.92
N ILE A 142 0.42 21.41 53.60
CA ILE A 142 0.91 21.46 52.22
C ILE A 142 0.47 20.20 51.45
N SER A 143 0.61 19.01 52.05
CA SER A 143 0.19 17.77 51.41
C SER A 143 -1.31 17.75 51.10
N LEU A 144 -2.16 18.27 52.00
CA LEU A 144 -3.60 18.41 51.75
C LEU A 144 -3.87 19.37 50.58
N ALA A 145 -3.14 20.49 50.49
CA ALA A 145 -3.26 21.42 49.36
C ALA A 145 -2.85 20.75 48.04
N ILE A 146 -1.75 19.99 48.03
CA ILE A 146 -1.29 19.22 46.86
C ILE A 146 -2.31 18.15 46.46
N CYS A 147 -2.93 17.46 47.43
CA CYS A 147 -4.01 16.52 47.18
C CYS A 147 -5.20 17.20 46.47
N GLY A 148 -5.59 18.40 46.93
CA GLY A 148 -6.60 19.21 46.25
C GLY A 148 -6.25 19.51 44.79
N VAL A 149 -4.99 19.89 44.51
CA VAL A 149 -4.48 20.06 43.14
C VAL A 149 -4.54 18.74 42.37
N GLY A 150 -4.14 17.62 42.98
CA GLY A 150 -4.21 16.29 42.38
C GLY A 150 -5.61 15.91 41.92
N LEU A 151 -6.64 16.19 42.73
CA LEU A 151 -8.04 15.97 42.36
C LEU A 151 -8.48 16.82 41.16
N LEU A 152 -8.07 18.09 41.10
CA LEU A 152 -8.34 18.95 39.94
C LEU A 152 -7.64 18.42 38.67
N VAL A 153 -6.40 17.94 38.81
CA VAL A 153 -5.65 17.32 37.70
C VAL A 153 -6.35 16.04 37.24
N ILE A 154 -6.90 15.20 38.14
CA ILE A 154 -7.71 14.02 37.75
C ILE A 154 -8.89 14.44 36.88
N VAL A 155 -9.63 15.47 37.27
CA VAL A 155 -10.77 15.97 36.49
C VAL A 155 -10.31 16.46 35.12
N ALA A 156 -9.22 17.24 35.05
CA ALA A 156 -8.66 17.69 33.78
C ALA A 156 -8.21 16.51 32.89
N MET A 157 -7.50 15.54 33.46
CA MET A 157 -7.00 14.35 32.77
C MET A 157 -8.14 13.48 32.23
N PHE A 158 -9.27 13.40 32.95
CA PHE A 158 -10.45 12.69 32.46
C PHE A 158 -10.99 13.31 31.17
N TYR A 159 -11.14 14.64 31.10
CA TYR A 159 -11.60 15.32 29.89
C TYR A 159 -10.58 15.24 28.75
N ILE A 160 -9.29 15.42 29.05
CA ILE A 160 -8.21 15.28 28.06
C ILE A 160 -8.22 13.86 27.44
N THR A 161 -8.27 12.83 28.29
CA THR A 161 -8.27 11.43 27.84
C THR A 161 -9.51 11.14 26.98
N LYS A 162 -10.69 11.59 27.41
CA LYS A 162 -11.92 11.45 26.61
C LYS A 162 -11.82 12.16 25.25
N GLY A 163 -11.30 13.38 25.22
CA GLY A 163 -11.10 14.15 24.00
C GLY A 163 -10.17 13.44 23.01
N LEU A 164 -9.06 12.90 23.51
CA LEU A 164 -8.10 12.14 22.70
C LEU A 164 -8.70 10.84 22.15
N ILE A 165 -9.46 10.08 22.96
CA ILE A 165 -10.18 8.89 22.51
C ILE A 165 -11.19 9.25 21.42
N TYR A 166 -11.95 10.34 21.60
CA TYR A 166 -12.90 10.80 20.59
C TYR A 166 -12.21 11.18 19.28
N LEU A 167 -11.09 11.91 19.35
CA LEU A 167 -10.30 12.28 18.18
C LEU A 167 -9.75 11.03 17.46
N PHE A 168 -9.24 10.06 18.22
CA PHE A 168 -8.75 8.79 17.68
C PHE A 168 -9.85 7.99 16.98
N LEU A 169 -11.03 7.87 17.60
CA LEU A 169 -12.18 7.20 16.98
C LEU A 169 -12.64 7.93 15.72
N ARG A 170 -12.62 9.26 15.70
CA ARG A 170 -12.95 10.06 14.51
C ARG A 170 -11.94 9.82 13.39
N TYR A 171 -10.65 9.80 13.71
CA TYR A 171 -9.59 9.47 12.76
C TYR A 171 -9.75 8.06 12.17
N LEU A 172 -10.02 7.06 13.02
CA LEU A 172 -10.22 5.68 12.58
C LEU A 172 -11.46 5.54 11.69
N LYS A 173 -12.57 6.17 12.05
CA LYS A 173 -13.78 6.22 11.22
C LYS A 173 -13.51 6.89 9.86
N TYR A 174 -12.78 7.99 9.85
CA TYR A 174 -12.39 8.68 8.61
C TYR A 174 -11.56 7.76 7.69
N ASN A 175 -10.52 7.11 8.21
CA ASN A 175 -9.69 6.19 7.43
C ASN A 175 -10.51 5.00 6.89
N ILE A 176 -11.36 4.38 7.71
CA ILE A 176 -12.23 3.29 7.26
C ILE A 176 -13.20 3.78 6.17
N SER A 177 -13.74 4.99 6.32
CA SER A 177 -14.67 5.55 5.32
C SER A 177 -13.99 5.84 3.99
N LEU A 178 -12.72 6.24 3.98
CA LEU A 178 -11.94 6.41 2.76
C LEU A 178 -11.71 5.08 2.05
N VAL A 179 -11.28 4.06 2.80
CA VAL A 179 -11.02 2.72 2.24
C VAL A 179 -12.32 2.08 1.71
N LYS A 180 -13.44 2.21 2.43
CA LYS A 180 -14.74 1.67 1.97
C LYS A 180 -15.42 2.53 0.90
N GLY A 181 -15.15 3.84 0.88
CA GLY A 181 -15.70 4.78 -0.11
C GLY A 181 -14.99 4.73 -1.46
N GLY A 182 -13.69 4.39 -1.47
CA GLY A 182 -12.92 4.17 -2.70
C GLY A 182 -13.37 2.95 -3.51
N LEU A 183 -13.98 1.95 -2.86
CA LEU A 183 -14.45 0.70 -3.50
C LEU A 183 -15.81 0.84 -4.23
N LYS A 184 -16.42 2.03 -4.26
CA LYS A 184 -17.71 2.26 -4.95
C LYS A 184 -17.58 2.96 -6.31
N HIS A 185 -16.35 3.25 -6.75
CA HIS A 185 -16.06 4.00 -7.97
C HIS A 185 -15.02 3.32 -8.87
N ASP A 186 -15.02 1.99 -8.92
CA ASP A 186 -14.39 1.21 -9.99
C ASP A 186 -15.41 0.23 -10.57
#